data_AF-A0A485AYJ8-F1
#
_entry.id   AF-A0A485AYJ8-F1
#
_cell.length_a   1.000
_cell.length_b   1.000
_cell.length_c   1.000
_cell.angle_alpha   90.00
_cell.angle_beta   90.00
_cell.angle_gamma   90.00
#
_symmetry.space_group_name_H-M   'P 1'
#
loop_
_entity.id
_entity.type
_entity.pdbx_description
1 polymer ?
#
loop_
_entity_poly.entity_id
_entity_poly.type
_entity_poly.pdbx_seq_one_letter_code
_entity_poly.pdbx_strand_id
1 'polypeptide(L)'
;MTQYKDIHWVYIIGRASDREAQIFLARDNSTLVSDTAPVARLGAAICTGGARRPEESSASSAKATFLNTQTDTVSMSPEMVSTLTLSERKVLRLLAKGWEINQIAFLLKKSNKTISAQKNSAMRRLSLNGNAQMYAWINSEQGMKELNISSEYGESQEWRSVTKRNALLSSNSA
;
A
#
# COMPACT_ATOMS: atom_id res chain seq x y z
N MET A 1 -32.59 15.79 -18.07
CA MET A 1 -31.68 15.85 -16.91
C MET A 1 -31.06 17.23 -16.87
N THR A 2 -31.50 18.05 -15.92
CA THR A 2 -31.08 19.45 -15.75
C THR A 2 -29.61 19.49 -15.40
N GLN A 3 -28.77 19.93 -16.34
CA GLN A 3 -27.33 20.05 -16.13
C GLN A 3 -27.09 21.32 -15.28
N TYR A 4 -26.86 21.16 -13.98
CA TYR A 4 -26.45 22.25 -13.11
C TYR A 4 -25.02 22.68 -13.51
N LYS A 5 -24.93 23.66 -14.40
CA LYS A 5 -23.65 24.14 -14.97
C LYS A 5 -22.82 24.97 -14.00
N ASP A 6 -23.45 25.47 -12.93
CA ASP A 6 -22.83 26.39 -11.97
C ASP A 6 -22.43 25.71 -10.65
N ILE A 7 -22.64 24.40 -10.52
CA ILE A 7 -22.25 23.65 -9.31
C ILE A 7 -20.90 22.98 -9.55
N HIS A 8 -19.92 23.33 -8.72
CA HIS A 8 -18.64 22.65 -8.64
C HIS A 8 -18.69 21.54 -7.57
N TRP A 9 -18.39 20.30 -7.98
CA TRP A 9 -18.45 19.14 -7.10
C TRP A 9 -17.08 18.85 -6.49
N VAL A 10 -16.99 18.78 -5.17
CA VAL A 10 -15.77 18.34 -4.48
C VAL A 10 -16.00 16.94 -3.94
N TYR A 11 -15.26 15.96 -4.47
CA TYR A 11 -15.35 14.56 -4.06
C TYR A 11 -14.19 14.21 -3.14
N ILE A 12 -14.50 13.70 -1.95
CA ILE A 12 -13.50 13.14 -1.04
C ILE A 12 -13.37 11.65 -1.32
N ILE A 13 -12.18 11.22 -1.73
CA ILE A 13 -11.90 9.88 -2.23
C ILE A 13 -10.94 9.14 -1.29
N GLY A 14 -11.33 7.93 -0.90
CA GLY A 14 -10.53 7.04 -0.07
C GLY A 14 -9.49 6.22 -0.84
N ARG A 15 -8.50 5.69 -0.12
CA ARG A 15 -7.39 4.87 -0.65
C ARG A 15 -7.80 3.59 -1.40
N ALA A 16 -9.03 3.12 -1.23
CA ALA A 16 -9.57 1.92 -1.88
C ALA A 16 -10.41 2.22 -3.14
N SER A 17 -10.41 3.46 -3.63
CA SER A 17 -11.20 3.83 -4.80
C SER A 17 -10.62 3.26 -6.10
N ASP A 18 -11.50 2.72 -6.92
CA ASP A 18 -11.15 2.23 -8.25
C ASP A 18 -10.68 3.37 -9.16
N ARG A 19 -9.64 3.11 -9.95
CA ARG A 19 -9.02 4.08 -10.85
C ARG A 19 -10.02 4.53 -11.92
N GLU A 20 -10.88 3.64 -12.38
CA GLU A 20 -11.93 3.96 -13.35
C GLU A 20 -12.96 4.95 -12.78
N ALA A 21 -13.33 4.77 -11.50
CA ALA A 21 -14.23 5.70 -10.81
C ALA A 21 -13.59 7.08 -10.64
N GLN A 22 -12.28 7.14 -10.33
CA GLN A 22 -11.55 8.41 -10.24
C GLN A 22 -11.53 9.16 -11.58
N ILE A 23 -11.29 8.46 -12.69
CA ILE A 23 -11.31 9.04 -14.04
C ILE A 23 -12.71 9.56 -14.38
N PHE A 24 -13.75 8.80 -14.05
CA PHE A 24 -15.14 9.21 -14.30
C PHE A 24 -15.56 10.46 -13.51
N LEU A 25 -15.07 10.56 -12.26
CA LEU A 25 -15.33 11.69 -11.37
C LEU A 25 -14.45 12.91 -11.67
N ALA A 26 -13.35 12.76 -12.40
CA ALA A 26 -12.48 13.86 -12.84
C ALA A 26 -13.09 14.56 -14.07
N ARG A 27 -14.11 15.40 -13.86
CA ARG A 27 -14.73 16.25 -14.89
C ARG A 27 -14.35 17.72 -14.71
N ASP A 28 -14.61 18.53 -15.74
CA ASP A 28 -14.29 19.98 -15.78
C ASP A 28 -14.95 20.83 -14.68
N ASN A 29 -15.97 20.29 -14.01
CA ASN A 29 -16.69 20.93 -12.90
C ASN A 29 -16.51 20.20 -11.56
N SER A 30 -15.42 19.44 -11.41
CA SER A 30 -15.21 18.65 -10.21
C SER A 30 -13.75 18.57 -9.79
N THR A 31 -13.53 18.57 -8.47
CA THR A 31 -12.21 18.40 -7.85
C THR A 31 -12.23 17.18 -6.95
N LEU A 32 -11.16 16.39 -7.03
CA LEU A 32 -10.96 15.18 -6.24
C LEU A 32 -9.97 15.47 -5.11
N VAL A 33 -10.35 15.17 -3.87
CA VAL A 33 -9.53 15.37 -2.66
C VAL A 33 -9.37 14.02 -1.97
N SER A 34 -8.16 13.66 -1.53
CA SER A 34 -7.98 12.42 -0.76
C SER A 34 -8.58 12.55 0.65
N ASP A 35 -9.14 11.46 1.17
CA ASP A 35 -9.57 11.28 2.57
C ASP A 35 -8.46 11.55 3.61
N THR A 36 -7.20 11.41 3.19
CA THR A 36 -6.02 11.66 4.04
C THR A 36 -5.39 13.04 3.85
N ALA A 37 -5.97 13.86 2.97
CA ALA A 37 -5.47 15.21 2.75
C ALA A 37 -5.81 16.11 3.96
N PRO A 38 -4.91 17.05 4.33
CA PRO A 38 -5.20 18.01 5.38
C PRO A 38 -6.35 18.93 4.96
N VAL A 39 -7.11 19.44 5.93
CA VAL A 39 -8.29 20.31 5.70
C VAL A 39 -7.97 21.56 4.87
N ALA A 40 -6.74 22.05 4.91
CA ALA A 40 -6.25 23.13 4.07
C ALA A 40 -6.42 22.84 2.56
N ARG A 41 -6.29 21.56 2.15
CA ARG A 41 -6.52 21.16 0.75
C ARG A 41 -7.99 21.20 0.36
N LEU A 42 -8.89 20.88 1.27
CA LEU A 42 -10.33 21.05 1.05
C LEU A 42 -10.65 22.54 0.84
N GLY A 43 -10.07 23.42 1.66
CA GLY A 43 -10.19 24.87 1.51
C GLY A 43 -9.71 25.36 0.13
N ALA A 44 -8.54 24.90 -0.32
CA ALA A 44 -8.04 25.23 -1.65
C ALA A 44 -8.98 24.76 -2.78
N ALA A 45 -9.49 23.52 -2.71
CA ALA A 45 -10.43 22.97 -3.69
C ALA A 45 -11.75 23.76 -3.77
N ILE A 46 -12.24 24.26 -2.63
CA ILE A 46 -13.43 25.11 -2.58
C ILE A 46 -13.15 26.48 -3.20
N CYS A 47 -12.00 27.09 -2.89
CA CYS A 47 -11.62 28.39 -3.43
C CYS A 47 -11.40 28.37 -4.96
N THR A 48 -10.87 27.27 -5.51
CA THR A 48 -10.74 27.10 -6.97
C THR A 48 -12.10 27.08 -7.68
N GLY A 49 -13.13 26.53 -7.04
CA GLY A 49 -14.50 26.56 -7.57
C GLY A 49 -15.18 27.94 -7.46
N GLY A 50 -14.75 28.78 -6.51
CA GLY A 50 -15.29 30.12 -6.28
C GLY A 50 -14.71 31.22 -7.17
N ALA A 51 -13.60 30.97 -7.88
CA ALA A 51 -12.85 31.97 -8.65
C ALA A 51 -13.41 32.25 -10.07
N ARG A 52 -14.66 31.88 -10.37
CA ARG A 52 -15.35 32.32 -11.60
C ARG A 52 -16.19 33.56 -11.32
N ARG A 53 -15.53 34.71 -11.20
CA ARG A 53 -16.15 36.02 -11.42
C ARG A 53 -15.66 36.54 -12.78
N PRO A 54 -16.53 37.06 -13.66
CA PRO A 54 -16.22 37.25 -15.07
C PRO A 54 -15.58 38.62 -15.33
N GLU A 55 -14.36 38.85 -14.88
CA GLU A 55 -13.47 39.84 -15.51
C GLU A 55 -12.02 39.59 -15.13
N GLU A 56 -11.13 39.78 -16.11
CA GLU A 56 -9.67 39.77 -16.02
C GLU A 56 -8.96 38.43 -16.28
N SER A 57 -8.92 38.15 -17.59
CA SER A 57 -7.82 37.52 -18.31
C SER A 57 -6.44 37.66 -17.65
N SER A 58 -5.86 36.54 -17.22
CA SER A 58 -4.57 36.04 -17.74
C SER A 58 -4.18 34.70 -17.10
N ALA A 59 -3.93 33.72 -17.96
CA ALA A 59 -3.08 32.55 -17.75
C ALA A 59 -3.27 31.70 -16.47
N SER A 60 -4.09 30.66 -16.57
CA SER A 60 -3.55 29.29 -16.59
C SER A 60 -4.68 28.30 -16.80
N SER A 61 -4.61 27.58 -17.92
CA SER A 61 -5.46 26.44 -18.20
C SER A 61 -5.32 25.44 -17.07
N ALA A 62 -6.36 25.37 -16.23
CA ALA A 62 -6.51 24.42 -15.14
C ALA A 62 -6.62 23.01 -15.72
N LYS A 63 -5.47 22.42 -16.05
CA LYS A 63 -5.32 20.97 -16.08
C LYS A 63 -5.61 20.48 -14.67
N ALA A 64 -6.59 19.59 -14.54
CA ALA A 64 -6.93 18.86 -13.33
C ALA A 64 -5.65 18.51 -12.54
N THR A 65 -5.34 19.34 -11.55
CA THR A 65 -4.11 19.20 -10.80
C THR A 65 -4.47 18.29 -9.63
N PHE A 66 -4.07 17.03 -9.74
CA PHE A 66 -3.91 16.19 -8.56
C PHE A 66 -2.84 16.84 -7.68
N LEU A 67 -3.28 17.73 -6.78
CA LEU A 67 -2.41 18.47 -5.88
C LEU A 67 -2.02 17.57 -4.70
N ASN A 68 -1.02 16.75 -4.93
CA ASN A 68 -0.32 16.05 -3.87
C ASN A 68 0.91 16.87 -3.47
N THR A 69 0.71 17.99 -2.77
CA THR A 69 1.84 18.74 -2.19
C THR A 69 2.34 18.00 -0.97
N GLN A 70 3.50 17.37 -1.12
CA GLN A 70 4.42 17.02 -0.04
C GLN A 70 4.92 18.33 0.56
N THR A 71 4.71 18.53 1.86
CA THR A 71 5.34 19.61 2.62
C THR A 71 6.62 19.06 3.23
N ASP A 72 7.72 19.72 2.89
CA ASP A 72 9.06 19.52 3.44
C ASP A 72 9.07 19.52 4.98
N THR A 73 9.34 18.34 5.55
CA THR A 73 9.99 18.21 6.84
C THR A 73 10.98 17.07 6.72
N VAL A 74 12.25 17.33 7.04
CA VAL A 74 13.36 16.37 7.07
C VAL A 74 12.93 15.11 7.84
N SER A 75 12.49 14.09 7.13
CA SER A 75 12.17 12.77 7.64
C SER A 75 12.15 11.83 6.45
N MET A 76 13.01 10.81 6.52
CA MET A 76 13.29 9.83 5.47
C MET A 76 12.07 9.52 4.60
N SER A 77 12.22 9.78 3.30
CA SER A 77 11.23 9.64 2.24
C SER A 77 10.24 8.45 2.46
N PRO A 78 8.92 8.72 2.52
CA PRO A 78 7.90 7.67 2.45
C PRO A 78 7.60 7.27 0.98
N GLU A 79 8.38 7.70 -0.01
CA GLU A 79 8.10 7.46 -1.43
C GLU A 79 8.56 6.09 -1.97
N MET A 80 9.18 5.23 -1.15
CA MET A 80 9.28 3.82 -1.49
C MET A 80 8.13 3.03 -0.86
N VAL A 81 6.89 3.40 -1.18
CA VAL A 81 5.77 2.45 -1.05
C VAL A 81 5.90 1.43 -2.19
N SER A 82 6.97 0.64 -2.14
CA SER A 82 7.16 -0.49 -3.03
C SER A 82 6.13 -1.54 -2.64
N THR A 83 4.96 -1.47 -3.27
CA THR A 83 3.84 -2.37 -3.03
C THR A 83 4.27 -3.83 -3.27
N LEU A 84 4.72 -4.52 -2.20
CA LEU A 84 5.14 -5.92 -2.25
C LEU A 84 4.10 -6.74 -3.03
N THR A 85 4.58 -7.61 -3.92
CA THR A 85 3.71 -8.52 -4.68
C THR A 85 3.03 -9.47 -3.70
N LEU A 86 1.93 -10.08 -4.13
CA LEU A 86 1.20 -11.05 -3.30
C LEU A 86 2.11 -12.20 -2.85
N SER A 87 3.00 -12.68 -3.72
CA SER A 87 3.97 -13.73 -3.39
C SER A 87 5.01 -13.28 -2.36
N GLU A 88 5.61 -12.10 -2.55
CA GLU A 88 6.61 -11.55 -1.63
C GLU A 88 6.00 -11.30 -0.25
N ARG A 89 4.80 -10.73 -0.22
CA ARG A 89 4.04 -10.48 1.02
C ARG A 89 3.72 -11.77 1.76
N LYS A 90 3.31 -12.83 1.04
CA LYS A 90 3.07 -14.16 1.64
C LYS A 90 4.34 -14.72 2.29
N VAL A 91 5.48 -14.63 1.60
CA VAL A 91 6.77 -15.10 2.15
C VAL A 91 7.16 -14.30 3.40
N LEU A 92 7.11 -12.97 3.35
CA LEU A 92 7.44 -12.13 4.52
C LEU A 92 6.46 -12.34 5.69
N ARG A 93 5.16 -12.56 5.42
CA ARG A 93 4.18 -12.88 6.46
C ARG A 93 4.47 -14.21 7.15
N LEU A 94 4.86 -15.24 6.39
CA LEU A 94 5.23 -16.53 6.97
C LEU A 94 6.54 -16.43 7.76
N LEU A 95 7.52 -15.65 7.28
CA LEU A 95 8.73 -15.36 8.05
C LEU A 95 8.42 -14.61 9.35
N ALA A 96 7.48 -13.65 9.33
CA ALA A 96 7.01 -12.95 10.52
C ALA A 96 6.35 -13.89 11.55
N LYS A 97 5.65 -14.93 11.07
CA LYS A 97 5.08 -16.00 11.89
C LYS A 97 6.15 -16.99 12.42
N GLY A 98 7.42 -16.82 12.07
CA GLY A 98 8.54 -17.65 12.54
C GLY A 98 8.84 -18.91 11.70
N TRP A 99 8.34 -18.99 10.47
CA TRP A 99 8.57 -20.13 9.60
C TRP A 99 9.96 -20.09 8.95
N GLU A 100 10.57 -21.25 8.77
CA GLU A 100 11.83 -21.38 8.02
C GLU A 100 11.60 -21.45 6.50
N ILE A 101 12.60 -21.05 5.72
CA ILE A 101 12.53 -21.07 4.23
C ILE A 101 12.13 -22.44 3.69
N ASN A 102 12.67 -23.53 4.26
CA ASN A 102 12.33 -24.91 3.87
C ASN A 102 10.86 -25.24 4.13
N GLN A 103 10.33 -24.81 5.27
CA GLN A 103 8.95 -25.07 5.65
C GLN A 103 7.99 -24.24 4.79
N ILE A 104 8.35 -22.98 4.49
CA ILE A 104 7.61 -22.11 3.58
C ILE A 104 7.59 -22.70 2.16
N ALA A 105 8.71 -23.23 1.68
CA ALA A 105 8.82 -23.87 0.38
C ALA A 105 7.87 -25.07 0.27
N PHE A 106 7.84 -25.92 1.29
CA PHE A 106 6.89 -27.03 1.37
C PHE A 106 5.43 -26.55 1.41
N LEU A 107 5.12 -25.59 2.29
CA LEU A 107 3.76 -25.06 2.48
C LEU A 107 3.20 -24.42 1.20
N LEU A 108 4.01 -23.62 0.51
CA LEU A 108 3.62 -22.93 -0.72
C LEU A 108 3.77 -23.80 -1.98
N LYS A 109 4.22 -25.06 -1.85
CA LYS A 109 4.52 -25.99 -2.95
C LYS A 109 5.44 -25.32 -3.99
N LYS A 110 6.57 -24.79 -3.51
CA LYS A 110 7.58 -24.07 -4.30
C LYS A 110 8.98 -24.56 -3.93
N SER A 111 9.96 -24.33 -4.80
CA SER A 111 11.35 -24.65 -4.48
C SER A 111 11.94 -23.66 -3.47
N ASN A 112 12.90 -24.11 -2.68
CA ASN A 112 13.67 -23.25 -1.76
C ASN A 112 14.35 -22.07 -2.48
N LYS A 113 14.82 -22.29 -3.71
CA LYS A 113 15.40 -21.24 -4.56
C LYS A 113 14.37 -20.16 -4.88
N THR A 114 13.13 -20.56 -5.19
CA THR A 114 12.04 -19.62 -5.46
C THR A 114 11.66 -18.79 -4.24
N ILE A 115 11.53 -19.41 -3.06
CA ILE A 115 11.22 -18.69 -1.82
C ILE A 115 12.35 -17.71 -1.47
N SER A 116 13.60 -18.14 -1.62
CA SER A 116 14.77 -17.30 -1.39
C SER A 116 14.82 -16.10 -2.35
N ALA A 117 14.50 -16.34 -3.64
CA ALA A 117 14.40 -15.28 -4.63
C ALA A 117 13.27 -14.29 -4.30
N GLN A 118 12.11 -14.77 -3.86
CA GLN A 118 10.99 -13.91 -3.43
C GLN A 118 11.35 -13.09 -2.20
N LYS A 119 12.04 -13.67 -1.21
CA LYS A 119 12.57 -12.93 -0.05
C LYS A 119 13.53 -11.81 -0.49
N ASN A 120 14.50 -12.14 -1.36
CA ASN A 120 15.49 -11.18 -1.82
C ASN A 120 14.88 -10.10 -2.72
N SER A 121 13.90 -10.46 -3.54
CA SER A 121 13.11 -9.50 -4.33
C SER A 121 12.35 -8.54 -3.41
N ALA A 122 11.69 -9.07 -2.38
CA ALA A 122 11.01 -8.25 -1.38
C ALA A 122 11.97 -7.27 -0.68
N MET A 123 13.13 -7.76 -0.23
CA MET A 123 14.16 -6.90 0.40
C MET A 123 14.67 -5.82 -0.56
N ARG A 124 14.91 -6.16 -1.84
CA ARG A 124 15.32 -5.18 -2.86
C ARG A 124 14.25 -4.12 -3.10
N ARG A 125 12.97 -4.52 -3.12
CA ARG A 125 11.84 -3.60 -3.29
C ARG A 125 11.69 -2.66 -2.09
N LEU A 126 11.92 -3.16 -0.88
CA LEU A 126 11.90 -2.37 0.35
C LEU A 126 13.21 -1.63 0.64
N SER A 127 14.20 -1.72 -0.26
CA SER A 127 15.55 -1.15 -0.08
C SER A 127 16.24 -1.57 1.23
N LEU A 128 16.08 -2.84 1.59
CA LEU A 128 16.66 -3.44 2.79
C LEU A 128 17.96 -4.17 2.44
N ASN A 129 19.01 -3.91 3.22
CA ASN A 129 20.37 -4.41 2.94
C ASN A 129 20.70 -5.72 3.66
N GLY A 130 19.77 -6.30 4.43
CA GLY A 130 20.01 -7.57 5.09
C GLY A 130 18.84 -8.11 5.90
N ASN A 131 18.99 -9.36 6.36
CA ASN A 131 17.96 -10.06 7.13
C ASN A 131 17.61 -9.33 8.43
N ALA A 132 18.58 -8.70 9.10
CA ALA A 132 18.32 -7.94 10.33
C ALA A 132 17.39 -6.75 10.07
N GLN A 133 17.66 -5.96 9.02
CA GLN A 133 16.77 -4.86 8.61
C GLN A 133 15.41 -5.38 8.14
N MET A 134 15.35 -6.54 7.49
CA MET A 134 14.09 -7.19 7.13
C MET A 134 13.23 -7.51 8.34
N TYR A 135 13.78 -8.14 9.37
CA TYR A 135 13.03 -8.42 10.60
C TYR A 135 12.67 -7.14 11.36
N ALA A 136 13.54 -6.13 11.37
CA ALA A 136 13.21 -4.82 11.93
C ALA A 136 12.03 -4.17 11.19
N TRP A 137 12.01 -4.24 9.87
CA TRP A 137 10.91 -3.73 9.05
C TRP A 137 9.61 -4.49 9.29
N ILE A 138 9.66 -5.83 9.32
CA ILE A 138 8.48 -6.69 9.59
C ILE A 138 7.80 -6.30 10.92
N ASN A 139 8.61 -5.99 11.95
CA ASN A 139 8.13 -5.62 13.28
C ASN A 139 7.79 -4.13 13.44
N SER A 140 8.08 -3.31 12.43
CA SER A 140 7.70 -1.89 12.43
C SER A 140 6.19 -1.72 12.19
N GLU A 141 5.64 -0.56 12.56
CA GLU A 141 4.24 -0.24 12.28
C GLU A 141 3.90 -0.34 10.79
N GLN A 142 4.83 0.09 9.92
CA GLN A 142 4.68 -0.02 8.47
C GLN A 142 4.62 -1.48 8.01
N GLY A 143 5.54 -2.32 8.46
CA GLY A 143 5.56 -3.74 8.11
C GLY A 143 4.33 -4.49 8.60
N MET A 144 3.88 -4.22 9.84
CA MET A 144 2.66 -4.80 10.39
C MET A 144 1.43 -4.44 9.56
N LYS A 145 1.32 -3.18 9.12
CA LYS A 145 0.25 -2.68 8.27
C LYS A 145 0.29 -3.29 6.87
N GLU A 146 1.46 -3.32 6.23
CA GLU A 146 1.60 -3.84 4.86
C GLU A 146 1.44 -5.36 4.78
N LEU A 147 1.89 -6.08 5.80
CA LEU A 147 1.76 -7.53 5.89
C LEU A 147 0.41 -7.96 6.47
N ASN A 148 -0.44 -7.04 6.93
CA ASN A 148 -1.73 -7.29 7.59
C ASN A 148 -1.61 -8.28 8.76
N ILE A 149 -0.57 -8.11 9.59
CA ILE A 149 -0.27 -9.04 10.70
C ILE A 149 -1.26 -8.86 11.86
N SER A 150 -1.90 -7.70 11.97
CA SER A 150 -2.75 -7.31 13.12
C SER A 150 -4.15 -7.93 13.16
N SER A 151 -4.62 -8.57 12.08
CA SER A 151 -6.04 -8.94 11.95
C SER A 151 -6.37 -10.42 12.25
N GLU A 152 -5.40 -11.27 12.57
CA GLU A 152 -5.65 -12.73 12.59
C GLU A 152 -5.03 -13.40 13.82
N TYR A 153 -5.52 -13.02 15.01
CA TYR A 153 -5.20 -13.71 16.26
C TYR A 153 -5.92 -15.09 16.38
N GLY A 154 -6.57 -15.59 15.32
CA GLY A 154 -7.33 -16.85 15.32
C GLY A 154 -6.61 -18.07 14.73
N GLU A 155 -5.54 -17.89 13.95
CA GLU A 155 -5.04 -18.97 13.08
C GLU A 155 -3.80 -19.70 13.62
N SER A 156 -3.30 -19.39 14.83
CA SER A 156 -2.03 -19.95 15.32
C SER A 156 -2.05 -21.45 15.64
N GLN A 157 -3.23 -22.08 15.72
CA GLN A 157 -3.37 -23.47 16.17
C GLN A 157 -3.27 -24.50 15.02
N GLU A 158 -3.79 -24.20 13.83
CA GLU A 158 -3.86 -25.19 12.74
C GLU A 158 -2.47 -25.57 12.20
N TRP A 159 -1.53 -24.62 12.20
CA TRP A 159 -0.25 -24.78 11.51
C TRP A 159 0.85 -25.40 12.37
N ARG A 160 0.76 -25.36 13.72
CA ARG A 160 1.71 -26.10 14.60
C ARG A 160 1.62 -27.62 14.36
N SER A 161 0.46 -28.11 13.94
CA SER A 161 0.22 -29.50 13.56
C SER A 161 1.07 -29.93 12.37
N VAL A 162 1.33 -29.03 11.42
CA VAL A 162 2.15 -29.30 10.22
C VAL A 162 3.63 -29.38 10.59
N THR A 163 4.10 -28.48 11.46
CA THR A 163 5.49 -28.50 11.98
C THR A 163 5.81 -29.81 12.71
N LYS A 164 4.89 -30.33 13.54
CA LYS A 164 5.07 -31.62 14.23
C LYS A 164 5.17 -32.82 13.28
N ARG A 165 4.43 -32.83 12.16
CA ARG A 165 4.55 -33.90 11.15
C ARG A 165 5.90 -33.87 10.44
N ASN A 166 6.43 -32.68 10.15
CA ASN A 166 7.70 -32.53 9.44
C ASN A 166 8.92 -32.94 10.29
N ALA A 167 8.90 -32.67 11.60
CA ALA A 167 9.96 -33.12 12.51
C ALA A 167 10.08 -34.65 12.57
N LEU A 168 8.95 -35.37 12.46
CA LEU A 168 8.90 -36.84 12.47
C LEU A 168 9.29 -37.49 11.14
N LEU A 169 9.23 -36.74 10.02
CA LEU A 169 9.62 -37.24 8.70
C LEU A 169 11.14 -37.09 8.44
N SER A 170 11.80 -36.14 9.11
CA SER A 170 13.25 -35.92 8.97
C SER A 170 14.11 -36.91 9.78
N SER A 171 13.52 -37.72 10.67
CA SER A 171 14.23 -38.71 11.48
C SER A 171 14.34 -40.11 10.85
N ASN A 172 13.72 -40.33 9.67
CA ASN A 172 13.70 -41.64 9.00
C ASN A 172 14.61 -41.72 7.76
N SER A 173 15.52 -40.77 7.59
CA SER A 173 16.56 -40.78 6.56
C SER A 173 17.92 -40.70 7.23
N ALA A 174 18.33 -41.79 7.86
CA ALA A 174 19.69 -42.09 8.30
C ALA A 174 20.09 -43.45 7.74
#